data_AF-A0A4R1R0R1-F1
#
_entry.id   AF-A0A4R1R0R1-F1
#
_cell.length_a   1.000
_cell.length_b   1.000
_cell.length_c   1.000
_cell.angle_alpha   90.00
_cell.angle_beta   90.00
_cell.angle_gamma   90.00
#
_symmetry.space_group_name_H-M   'P 1'
#
loop_
_entity.id
_entity.type
_entity.pdbx_description
1 polymer ?
#
loop_
_entity_poly.entity_id
_entity_poly.type
_entity_poly.pdbx_seq_one_letter_code
_entity_poly.pdbx_strand_id
1 'polypeptide(L)'
;MTDLKRVYATPTEETALSELGSFAGKWSEKYPKEAGFEVICAFDNDKECATIYPKVTANNNFIYRDLKDISPKELSYTDIIIGKIIVQGFSFTHKIKIDQNGVNNSIFNIIHNGFPQMFLLEAPSIMLTKNRGEEFKYILGSYEEIGYKVVYHVFEESAY
;
A
#
# COMPACT_ATOMS: atom_id res chain seq x y z
N MET A 1 0.51 3.31 25.47
CA MET A 1 0.47 2.73 24.12
C MET A 1 -0.88 3.11 23.55
N THR A 2 -0.90 3.98 22.55
CA THR A 2 -2.12 4.38 21.86
C THR A 2 -2.71 3.17 21.15
N ASP A 3 -3.97 2.86 21.44
CA ASP A 3 -4.74 1.84 20.73
C ASP A 3 -4.85 2.26 19.26
N LEU A 4 -3.92 1.79 18.42
CA LEU A 4 -3.96 1.98 16.97
C LEU A 4 -5.20 1.26 16.46
N LYS A 5 -6.19 2.00 15.96
CA LYS A 5 -7.47 1.41 15.57
C LYS A 5 -7.75 1.55 14.09
N ARG A 6 -7.23 2.56 13.39
CA ARG A 6 -7.66 2.87 12.02
C ARG A 6 -6.60 2.54 10.96
N VAL A 7 -7.01 1.81 9.93
CA VAL A 7 -6.14 1.37 8.81
C VAL A 7 -6.71 1.81 7.46
N TYR A 8 -5.85 2.37 6.60
CA TYR A 8 -6.08 2.49 5.15
C TYR A 8 -5.39 1.36 4.39
N ALA A 9 -6.06 0.73 3.42
CA ALA A 9 -5.46 -0.22 2.49
C ALA A 9 -5.44 0.35 1.06
N THR A 10 -4.29 0.31 0.39
CA THR A 10 -4.06 0.86 -0.97
C THR A 10 -3.37 -0.18 -1.88
N PRO A 11 -3.46 -0.01 -3.22
CA PRO A 11 -4.16 -0.95 -4.10
C PRO A 11 -3.51 -2.34 -4.21
N THR A 12 -4.36 -3.34 -4.46
CA THR A 12 -3.99 -4.72 -4.78
C THR A 12 -3.88 -4.87 -6.30
N GLU A 13 -2.68 -4.79 -6.88
CA GLU A 13 -2.56 -5.00 -8.34
C GLU A 13 -2.94 -6.44 -8.77
N GLU A 14 -3.66 -6.49 -9.91
CA GLU A 14 -3.80 -7.54 -10.93
C GLU A 14 -3.82 -9.00 -10.44
N THR A 15 -4.88 -9.39 -9.73
CA THR A 15 -5.40 -10.78 -9.77
C THR A 15 -6.73 -10.85 -9.02
N ALA A 16 -7.83 -10.55 -9.73
CA ALA A 16 -9.17 -10.70 -9.19
C ALA A 16 -9.95 -11.89 -9.80
N LEU A 17 -9.52 -12.51 -10.91
CA LEU A 17 -10.34 -13.53 -11.59
C LEU A 17 -9.97 -15.00 -11.36
N SER A 18 -8.70 -15.38 -11.17
CA SER A 18 -8.37 -16.81 -11.00
C SER A 18 -8.50 -17.31 -9.55
N GLU A 19 -8.62 -16.40 -8.57
CA GLU A 19 -8.53 -16.74 -7.15
C GLU A 19 -9.59 -16.02 -6.28
N LEU A 20 -10.86 -16.17 -6.64
CA LEU A 20 -11.99 -15.76 -5.77
C LEU A 20 -11.92 -16.39 -4.37
N GLY A 21 -11.24 -17.55 -4.22
CA GLY A 21 -10.95 -18.17 -2.92
C GLY A 21 -9.82 -17.49 -2.13
N SER A 22 -8.82 -16.91 -2.80
CA SER A 22 -7.68 -16.26 -2.14
C SER A 22 -7.93 -14.80 -1.83
N PHE A 23 -8.88 -14.13 -2.48
CA PHE A 23 -9.21 -12.72 -2.18
C PHE A 23 -9.77 -12.55 -0.75
N ALA A 24 -10.52 -13.53 -0.26
CA ALA A 24 -10.91 -13.62 1.16
C ALA A 24 -9.72 -13.84 2.11
N GLY A 25 -8.55 -14.21 1.57
CA GLY A 25 -7.26 -14.36 2.26
C GLY A 25 -6.24 -13.24 1.98
N LYS A 26 -6.59 -12.19 1.22
CA LYS A 26 -5.66 -11.11 0.86
C LYS A 26 -5.54 -10.05 1.97
N TRP A 27 -4.40 -9.36 1.96
CA TRP A 27 -3.87 -8.54 3.06
C TRP A 27 -4.70 -7.33 3.49
N SER A 28 -5.58 -6.84 2.63
CA SER A 28 -6.23 -5.53 2.79
C SER A 28 -7.23 -5.44 3.95
N GLU A 29 -7.81 -6.55 4.41
CA GLU A 29 -8.74 -6.54 5.54
C GLU A 29 -8.59 -7.71 6.53
N LYS A 30 -8.30 -8.92 6.05
CA LYS A 30 -8.25 -10.12 6.90
C LYS A 30 -7.22 -10.01 8.03
N TYR A 31 -5.96 -9.76 7.70
CA TYR A 31 -4.88 -9.73 8.69
C TYR A 31 -4.95 -8.52 9.64
N PRO A 32 -5.30 -7.30 9.19
CA PRO A 32 -5.55 -6.20 10.11
C PRO A 32 -6.65 -6.54 11.12
N LYS A 33 -7.76 -7.13 10.67
CA LYS A 33 -8.85 -7.53 11.58
C LYS A 33 -8.46 -8.64 12.54
N GLU A 34 -7.78 -9.68 12.07
CA GLU A 34 -7.27 -10.77 12.91
C GLU A 34 -6.26 -10.27 13.95
N ALA A 35 -5.49 -9.22 13.62
CA ALA A 35 -4.59 -8.54 14.54
C ALA A 35 -5.27 -7.50 15.44
N GLY A 36 -6.61 -7.34 15.35
CA GLY A 36 -7.39 -6.45 16.21
C GLY A 36 -7.53 -5.00 15.74
N PHE A 37 -7.16 -4.69 14.49
CA PHE A 37 -7.32 -3.37 13.89
C PHE A 37 -8.68 -3.20 13.21
N GLU A 38 -9.22 -1.98 13.25
CA GLU A 38 -10.42 -1.56 12.52
C GLU A 38 -10.01 -0.96 11.16
N VAL A 39 -10.32 -1.66 10.09
CA VAL A 39 -10.19 -1.09 8.74
C VAL A 39 -11.29 -0.05 8.57
N ILE A 40 -10.92 1.22 8.37
CA ILE A 40 -11.89 2.32 8.22
C ILE A 40 -12.25 2.57 6.76
N CYS A 41 -11.35 2.24 5.83
CA CYS A 41 -11.55 2.43 4.41
C CYS A 41 -10.51 1.63 3.59
N ALA A 42 -10.94 1.10 2.45
CA ALA A 42 -10.06 0.52 1.44
C ALA A 42 -10.16 1.28 0.11
N PHE A 43 -9.07 1.23 -0.66
CA PHE A 43 -8.94 1.88 -1.96
C PHE A 43 -8.46 0.89 -3.01
N ASP A 44 -9.14 0.90 -4.15
CA ASP A 44 -8.65 0.26 -5.36
C ASP A 44 -9.27 0.95 -6.59
N ASN A 45 -8.60 0.88 -7.73
CA ASN A 45 -9.13 1.38 -9.01
C ASN A 45 -9.60 0.23 -9.91
N ASP A 46 -9.59 -1.01 -9.42
CA ASP A 46 -10.18 -2.17 -10.08
C ASP A 46 -11.67 -2.31 -9.74
N LYS A 47 -12.49 -2.37 -10.80
CA LYS A 47 -13.96 -2.51 -10.71
C LYS A 47 -14.36 -3.85 -10.08
N GLU A 48 -13.55 -4.89 -10.29
CA GLU A 48 -13.79 -6.20 -9.71
C GLU A 48 -13.55 -6.16 -8.20
N CYS A 49 -12.48 -5.52 -7.74
CA CYS A 49 -12.23 -5.26 -6.32
C CYS A 49 -13.41 -4.52 -5.69
N ALA A 50 -13.92 -3.47 -6.34
CA ALA A 50 -15.10 -2.72 -5.88
C ALA A 50 -16.37 -3.60 -5.77
N THR A 51 -16.48 -4.63 -6.61
CA THR A 51 -17.61 -5.56 -6.64
C THR A 51 -17.48 -6.67 -5.58
N ILE A 52 -16.26 -7.12 -5.31
CA ILE A 52 -15.97 -8.24 -4.41
C ILE A 52 -15.89 -7.77 -2.96
N TYR A 53 -15.24 -6.63 -2.70
CA TYR A 53 -14.96 -6.13 -1.34
C TYR A 53 -16.19 -6.19 -0.43
N PRO A 54 -17.32 -5.50 -0.71
CA PRO A 54 -18.49 -5.50 0.19
C PRO A 54 -19.17 -6.87 0.36
N LYS A 55 -18.82 -7.88 -0.46
CA LYS A 55 -19.35 -9.25 -0.32
C LYS A 55 -18.52 -10.10 0.63
N VAL A 56 -17.24 -9.78 0.79
CA VAL A 56 -16.28 -10.55 1.59
C VAL A 56 -15.85 -9.81 2.86
N THR A 57 -16.23 -8.54 2.98
CA THR A 57 -15.90 -7.67 4.11
C THR A 57 -17.14 -7.22 4.86
N ALA A 58 -17.01 -6.98 6.16
CA ALA A 58 -18.06 -6.33 6.96
C ALA A 58 -17.99 -4.79 6.86
N ASN A 59 -16.90 -4.26 6.30
CA ASN A 59 -16.72 -2.83 6.06
C ASN A 59 -17.17 -2.48 4.64
N ASN A 60 -18.16 -1.59 4.51
CA ASN A 60 -18.66 -1.14 3.20
C ASN A 60 -18.00 0.16 2.70
N ASN A 61 -17.02 0.70 3.43
CA ASN A 61 -16.26 1.90 3.05
C ASN A 61 -15.15 1.50 2.07
N PHE A 62 -15.54 1.34 0.81
CA PHE A 62 -14.64 1.13 -0.30
C PHE A 62 -14.67 2.33 -1.24
N ILE A 63 -13.50 2.88 -1.55
CA ILE A 63 -13.37 3.99 -2.50
C ILE A 63 -12.79 3.44 -3.80
N TYR A 64 -13.67 3.33 -4.80
CA TYR A 64 -13.32 2.98 -6.18
C TYR A 64 -12.78 4.19 -6.92
N ARG A 65 -11.46 4.41 -6.86
CA ARG A 65 -10.78 5.56 -7.48
C ARG A 65 -9.29 5.30 -7.64
N ASP A 66 -8.67 5.91 -8.64
CA ASP A 66 -7.21 5.94 -8.77
C ASP A 66 -6.60 6.81 -7.66
N LEU A 67 -5.55 6.31 -7.00
CA LEU A 67 -4.83 7.03 -5.95
C LEU A 67 -4.17 8.31 -6.45
N LYS A 68 -3.89 8.43 -7.75
CA LYS A 68 -3.42 9.68 -8.36
C LYS A 68 -4.46 10.79 -8.31
N ASP A 69 -5.74 10.44 -8.21
CA ASP A 69 -6.87 11.38 -8.18
C ASP A 69 -7.32 11.70 -6.76
N ILE A 70 -6.62 11.19 -5.73
CA ILE A 70 -6.98 11.40 -4.33
C ILE A 70 -6.11 12.49 -3.72
N SER A 71 -6.76 13.56 -3.26
CA SER A 71 -6.11 14.56 -2.41
C SER A 71 -5.99 14.02 -0.98
N PRO A 72 -4.82 14.12 -0.32
CA PRO A 72 -4.69 13.72 1.08
C PRO A 72 -5.64 14.44 2.04
N LYS A 73 -6.13 15.64 1.66
CA LYS A 73 -7.10 16.41 2.46
C LYS A 73 -8.51 15.80 2.46
N GLU A 74 -8.82 14.93 1.51
CA GLU A 74 -10.09 14.20 1.46
C GLU A 74 -10.10 13.02 2.43
N LEU A 75 -8.93 12.59 2.89
CA LEU A 75 -8.78 11.44 3.77
C LEU A 75 -8.96 11.86 5.23
N SER A 76 -9.65 10.99 5.97
CA SER A 76 -9.79 11.12 7.42
C SER A 76 -8.48 10.75 8.12
N TYR A 77 -8.33 11.18 9.37
CA TYR A 77 -7.20 10.76 10.19
C TYR A 77 -7.17 9.23 10.36
N THR A 78 -5.99 8.64 10.18
CA THR A 78 -5.73 7.21 10.39
C THR A 78 -4.50 7.02 11.27
N ASP A 79 -4.49 5.93 12.02
CA ASP A 79 -3.34 5.56 12.84
C ASP A 79 -2.27 4.83 12.01
N ILE A 80 -2.73 4.02 11.05
CA ILE A 80 -1.89 3.15 10.22
C ILE A 80 -2.29 3.30 8.74
N ILE A 81 -1.30 3.27 7.86
CA ILE A 81 -1.48 3.11 6.42
C ILE A 81 -0.81 1.81 5.97
N ILE A 82 -1.55 0.97 5.26
CA ILE A 82 -1.06 -0.25 4.63
C ILE A 82 -1.17 -0.09 3.11
N GLY A 83 -0.14 -0.51 2.39
CA GLY A 83 -0.14 -0.45 0.94
C GLY A 83 0.91 -1.32 0.32
N LYS A 84 1.06 -1.17 -1.00
CA LYS A 84 2.04 -1.88 -1.80
C LYS A 84 2.81 -0.90 -2.66
N ILE A 85 4.13 -1.06 -2.70
CA ILE A 85 5.00 -0.34 -3.63
C ILE A 85 4.83 -0.98 -5.02
N ILE A 86 4.49 -0.14 -5.99
CA ILE A 86 4.33 -0.53 -7.38
C ILE A 86 5.67 -0.41 -8.10
N VAL A 87 6.15 -1.50 -8.70
CA VAL A 87 7.41 -1.49 -9.45
C VAL A 87 7.13 -1.09 -10.89
N GLN A 88 7.39 0.17 -11.26
CA GLN A 88 7.18 0.63 -12.63
C GLN A 88 8.23 0.05 -13.62
N GLY A 89 7.77 -0.22 -14.84
CA GLY A 89 8.54 -0.84 -15.93
C GLY A 89 9.72 -0.02 -16.46
N PHE A 90 10.65 -0.71 -17.11
CA PHE A 90 11.94 -0.21 -17.61
C PHE A 90 11.86 1.01 -18.55
N SER A 91 12.84 1.91 -18.43
CA SER A 91 13.50 2.53 -19.58
C SER A 91 14.99 2.25 -19.46
N PHE A 92 15.61 1.59 -20.45
CA PHE A 92 17.03 1.21 -20.50
C PHE A 92 18.03 2.37 -20.43
N THR A 93 17.55 3.60 -20.30
CA THR A 93 18.40 4.77 -20.08
C THR A 93 18.81 4.80 -18.61
N HIS A 94 20.11 4.95 -18.32
CA HIS A 94 20.72 4.99 -16.98
C HIS A 94 20.23 6.14 -16.07
N LYS A 95 19.09 6.77 -16.37
CA LYS A 95 18.47 7.80 -15.55
C LYS A 95 17.31 7.18 -14.80
N ILE A 96 17.40 7.19 -13.48
CA ILE A 96 16.25 7.00 -12.60
C ILE A 96 15.19 8.01 -13.04
N LYS A 97 14.15 7.57 -13.75
CA LYS A 97 12.93 8.35 -13.92
C LYS A 97 12.03 7.94 -12.77
N ILE A 98 12.16 8.65 -11.64
CA ILE A 98 11.10 8.62 -10.63
C ILE A 98 9.87 9.23 -11.30
N ASP A 99 8.83 8.42 -11.48
CA ASP A 99 7.54 8.93 -11.92
C ASP A 99 6.94 9.76 -10.78
N GLN A 100 7.16 11.07 -10.84
CA GLN A 100 6.60 12.02 -9.89
C GLN A 100 5.06 12.03 -9.92
N ASN A 101 4.44 11.46 -10.95
CA ASN A 101 2.99 11.31 -11.05
C ASN A 101 2.53 9.85 -10.86
N GLY A 102 3.42 8.98 -10.39
CA GLY A 102 3.16 7.56 -10.21
C GLY A 102 2.41 7.26 -8.92
N VAL A 103 1.79 6.07 -8.86
CA VAL A 103 1.05 5.59 -7.67
C VAL A 103 1.91 5.62 -6.40
N ASN A 104 3.21 5.31 -6.49
CA ASN A 104 4.13 5.40 -5.36
C ASN A 104 4.23 6.82 -4.78
N ASN A 105 4.19 7.86 -5.65
CA ASN A 105 4.20 9.24 -5.18
C ASN A 105 2.88 9.61 -4.50
N SER A 106 1.74 9.09 -4.99
CA SER A 106 0.46 9.25 -4.29
C SER A 106 0.48 8.60 -2.90
N ILE A 107 1.02 7.38 -2.78
CA ILE A 107 1.18 6.69 -1.48
C ILE A 107 2.06 7.53 -0.55
N PHE A 108 3.21 7.99 -1.05
CA PHE A 108 4.10 8.88 -0.29
C PHE A 108 3.38 10.16 0.16
N ASN A 109 2.66 10.84 -0.74
CA ASN A 109 1.91 12.05 -0.41
C ASN A 109 0.84 11.82 0.65
N ILE A 110 0.11 10.71 0.57
CA ILE A 110 -0.90 10.34 1.56
C ILE A 110 -0.24 10.12 2.93
N ILE A 111 0.88 9.39 3.00
CA ILE A 111 1.62 9.17 4.26
C ILE A 111 2.21 10.46 4.81
N HIS A 112 2.83 11.28 3.95
CA HIS A 112 3.46 12.53 4.34
C HIS A 112 2.46 13.54 4.91
N ASN A 113 1.30 13.69 4.26
CA ASN A 113 0.26 14.64 4.71
C ASN A 113 -0.63 14.07 5.81
N GLY A 114 -0.90 12.78 5.80
CA GLY A 114 -1.72 12.10 6.83
C GLY A 114 -0.95 11.86 8.13
N PHE A 115 0.37 11.80 8.05
CA PHE A 115 1.30 11.56 9.15
C PHE A 115 0.82 10.48 10.14
N PRO A 116 0.53 9.25 9.67
CA PRO A 116 0.11 8.16 10.55
C PRO A 116 1.19 7.82 11.59
N GLN A 117 0.81 7.15 12.67
CA GLN A 117 1.78 6.66 13.65
C GLN A 117 2.70 5.58 13.05
N MET A 118 2.21 4.81 12.08
CA MET A 118 2.96 3.77 11.37
C MET A 118 2.45 3.60 9.94
N PHE A 119 3.31 3.09 9.06
CA PHE A 119 2.88 2.51 7.80
C PHE A 119 3.53 1.15 7.57
N LEU A 120 2.87 0.32 6.76
CA LEU A 120 3.39 -0.95 6.27
C LEU A 120 3.26 -0.98 4.75
N LEU A 121 4.38 -1.10 4.05
CA LEU A 121 4.39 -1.18 2.60
C LEU A 121 4.98 -2.52 2.15
N GLU A 122 4.18 -3.34 1.50
CA GLU A 122 4.66 -4.52 0.79
C GLU A 122 5.49 -4.07 -0.42
N ALA A 123 6.66 -4.68 -0.63
CA ALA A 123 7.51 -4.38 -1.77
C ALA A 123 7.99 -5.68 -2.42
N PRO A 124 7.94 -5.81 -3.76
CA PRO A 124 8.52 -6.95 -4.45
C PRO A 124 10.03 -7.05 -4.19
N SER A 125 10.52 -8.26 -3.86
CA SER A 125 11.93 -8.50 -3.53
C SER A 125 12.91 -8.11 -4.64
N ILE A 126 12.45 -8.08 -5.91
CA ILE A 126 13.22 -7.62 -7.06
C ILE A 126 13.74 -6.18 -6.89
N MET A 127 13.08 -5.34 -6.09
CA MET A 127 13.53 -3.96 -5.83
C MET A 127 14.89 -3.89 -5.13
N LEU A 128 15.27 -4.94 -4.38
CA LEU A 128 16.57 -5.01 -3.70
C LEU A 128 17.74 -5.08 -4.68
N THR A 129 17.51 -5.61 -5.89
CA THR A 129 18.55 -5.84 -6.90
C THR A 129 18.37 -5.00 -8.14
N LYS A 130 17.12 -4.66 -8.51
CA LYS A 130 16.80 -3.78 -9.65
C LYS A 130 17.51 -2.45 -9.51
N ASN A 131 18.16 -2.01 -10.60
CA ASN A 131 18.98 -0.79 -10.61
C ASN A 131 19.95 -0.68 -9.41
N ARG A 132 20.58 -1.82 -9.04
CA ARG A 132 21.51 -1.91 -7.90
C ARG A 132 20.89 -1.51 -6.55
N GLY A 133 19.56 -1.62 -6.45
CA GLY A 133 18.80 -1.25 -5.26
C GLY A 133 18.65 0.26 -5.03
N GLU A 134 19.10 1.10 -5.97
CA GLU A 134 19.09 2.56 -5.78
C GLU A 134 17.66 3.12 -5.70
N GLU A 135 16.72 2.57 -6.46
CA GLU A 135 15.30 2.94 -6.38
C GLU A 135 14.71 2.61 -5.01
N PHE A 136 15.03 1.43 -4.48
CA PHE A 136 14.57 1.01 -3.15
C PHE A 136 15.17 1.88 -2.04
N LYS A 137 16.49 2.14 -2.08
CA LYS A 137 17.16 3.03 -1.12
C LYS A 137 16.58 4.44 -1.15
N TYR A 138 16.30 4.98 -2.33
CA TYR A 138 15.66 6.29 -2.49
C TYR A 138 14.30 6.33 -1.80
N ILE A 139 13.46 5.30 -1.98
CA ILE A 139 12.15 5.21 -1.34
C ILE A 139 12.28 5.15 0.18
N LEU A 140 13.18 4.32 0.72
CA LEU A 140 13.41 4.26 2.17
C LEU A 140 13.84 5.64 2.71
N GLY A 141 14.81 6.27 2.03
CA GLY A 141 15.32 7.59 2.41
C GLY A 141 14.25 8.68 2.38
N SER A 142 13.32 8.67 1.42
CA SER A 142 12.27 9.70 1.36
C SER A 142 11.32 9.63 2.57
N TYR A 143 11.05 8.43 3.09
CA TYR A 143 10.26 8.29 4.32
C TYR A 143 11.06 8.66 5.58
N GLU A 144 12.37 8.42 5.60
CA GLU A 144 13.26 8.87 6.69
C GLU A 144 13.35 10.40 6.74
N GLU A 145 13.44 11.06 5.58
CA GLU A 145 13.51 12.54 5.46
C GLU A 145 12.29 13.24 6.06
N ILE A 146 11.10 12.62 6.01
CA ILE A 146 9.88 13.16 6.61
C ILE A 146 9.68 12.75 8.08
N GLY A 147 10.66 12.08 8.69
CA GLY A 147 10.70 11.82 10.13
C GLY A 147 10.34 10.40 10.58
N TYR A 148 10.19 9.44 9.67
CA TYR A 148 9.99 8.05 10.06
C TYR A 148 11.30 7.31 10.29
N LYS A 149 11.28 6.34 11.20
CA LYS A 149 12.30 5.30 11.24
C LYS A 149 11.84 4.14 10.36
N VAL A 150 12.57 3.84 9.29
CA VAL A 150 12.18 2.81 8.34
C VAL A 150 13.05 1.58 8.51
N VAL A 151 12.41 0.41 8.57
CA VAL A 151 13.08 -0.90 8.54
C VAL A 151 12.38 -1.79 7.52
N TYR A 152 13.12 -2.70 6.90
CA TYR A 152 12.56 -3.68 5.98
C TYR A 152 13.00 -5.09 6.34
N HIS A 153 12.14 -6.05 6.06
CA HIS A 153 12.40 -7.47 6.23
C HIS A 153 11.94 -8.21 4.97
N VAL A 154 12.72 -9.20 4.56
CA VAL A 154 12.36 -10.09 3.45
C VAL A 154 11.73 -11.33 4.04
N PHE A 155 10.54 -11.67 3.57
CA PHE A 155 9.82 -12.86 3.98
C PHE A 155 9.78 -13.87 2.84
N GLU A 156 9.85 -15.15 3.19
CA GLU A 156 9.57 -16.25 2.27
C GLU A 156 8.16 -16.76 2.59
N GLU A 157 7.24 -16.65 1.63
CA GLU A 157 5.83 -17.01 1.85
C GLU A 157 5.66 -18.49 2.22
N SER A 158 6.50 -19.38 1.68
CA SER A 158 6.46 -20.82 1.95
C SER A 158 6.74 -21.19 3.42
N ALA A 159 7.31 -20.27 4.19
CA ALA A 159 7.71 -20.49 5.57
C ALA A 159 6.59 -20.19 6.60
N TYR A 160 5.40 -19.78 6.15
CA TYR A 160 4.25 -19.38 6.98
C TYR A 160 2.94 -19.96 6.44
#